data_AF-A0A7J7MSK7-F1
#
_entry.id   AF-A0A7J7MSK7-F1
#
_cell.length_a   1.000
_cell.length_b   1.000
_cell.length_c   1.000
_cell.angle_alpha   90.00
_cell.angle_beta   90.00
_cell.angle_gamma   90.00
#
_symmetry.space_group_name_H-M   'P 1'
#
loop_
_entity.id
_entity.type
_entity.pdbx_description
1 polymer ?
#
loop_
_entity_poly.entity_id
_entity_poly.type
_entity_poly.pdbx_seq_one_letter_code
_entity_poly.pdbx_strand_id
1 'polypeptide(L)'
;MLGTLPSKYLKWVSKTLRARDYEEWAKLADEVLQVPVYKDRLEWELAEKILTGDDCINKTCSTRNLVSDLLDVSVRFGWDNDDKWLE
;
A
#
# COMPACT_ATOMS: atom_id res chain seq x y z
N MET A 1 11.88 8.84 -3.99
CA MET A 1 10.86 9.76 -4.53
C MET A 1 10.81 11.02 -3.65
N LEU A 2 11.84 11.89 -3.74
CA LEU A 2 11.88 13.16 -2.99
C LEU A 2 10.99 14.17 -3.73
N GLY A 3 9.71 14.25 -3.38
CA GLY A 3 8.78 15.23 -3.95
C GLY A 3 7.32 14.78 -4.09
N THR A 4 7.04 13.48 -3.97
CA THR A 4 5.67 12.95 -4.06
C THR A 4 4.99 12.89 -2.70
N LEU A 5 3.82 13.50 -2.57
CA LEU A 5 2.98 13.44 -1.37
C LEU A 5 2.79 12.00 -0.87
N PRO A 6 2.80 11.75 0.45
CA PRO A 6 2.52 10.43 0.99
C PRO A 6 1.11 9.96 0.60
N SER A 7 0.98 8.68 0.24
CA SER A 7 -0.31 8.06 -0.11
C SER A 7 -1.36 8.22 0.99
N LYS A 8 -0.93 8.14 2.26
CA LYS A 8 -1.77 8.30 3.45
C LYS A 8 -2.37 9.71 3.53
N TYR A 9 -1.58 10.72 3.15
CA TYR A 9 -2.05 12.10 3.12
C TYR A 9 -3.03 12.33 1.97
N LEU A 10 -2.76 11.80 0.77
CA LEU A 10 -3.71 11.87 -0.36
C LEU A 10 -5.03 11.16 -0.06
N LYS A 11 -4.99 9.98 0.56
CA LYS A 11 -6.19 9.27 1.04
C LYS A 11 -6.97 10.08 2.07
N TRP A 12 -6.28 10.83 2.93
CA TRP A 12 -6.93 11.72 3.89
C TRP A 12 -7.58 12.91 3.18
N VAL A 13 -6.87 13.58 2.26
CA VAL A 13 -7.39 14.69 1.45
C VAL A 13 -8.66 14.28 0.69
N SER A 14 -8.60 13.15 -0.03
CA SER A 14 -9.74 12.60 -0.78
C SER A 14 -10.98 12.37 0.08
N LYS A 15 -10.81 11.93 1.33
CA LYS A 15 -11.91 11.62 2.25
C LYS A 15 -12.41 12.83 3.04
N THR A 16 -11.51 13.70 3.47
CA THR A 16 -11.80 14.75 4.45
C THR A 16 -12.17 16.08 3.80
N LEU A 17 -11.64 16.39 2.62
CA LEU A 17 -11.86 17.67 1.94
C LEU A 17 -13.01 17.64 0.93
N ARG A 18 -13.89 16.63 0.99
CA ARG A 18 -14.98 16.40 0.02
C ARG A 18 -16.20 17.32 0.27
N ALA A 19 -15.97 18.59 0.60
CA ALA A 19 -17.01 19.57 0.87
C ALA A 19 -16.57 21.01 0.55
N ARG A 20 -17.54 21.82 0.10
CA ARG A 20 -17.40 23.27 -0.16
C ARG A 20 -16.18 23.55 -1.07
N ASP A 21 -15.40 24.58 -0.74
CA ASP A 21 -14.31 25.13 -1.54
C ASP A 21 -13.12 24.18 -1.69
N TYR A 22 -13.09 23.07 -0.94
CA TYR A 22 -12.00 22.10 -0.97
C TYR A 22 -12.32 20.84 -1.78
N GLU A 23 -13.52 20.75 -2.36
CA GLU A 23 -13.94 19.57 -3.12
C GLU A 23 -13.05 19.30 -4.33
N GLU A 24 -12.52 20.35 -4.97
CA GLU A 24 -11.58 20.22 -6.09
C GLU A 24 -10.30 19.49 -5.69
N TRP A 25 -9.78 19.75 -4.50
CA TRP A 25 -8.60 19.06 -3.97
C TRP A 25 -8.87 17.58 -3.71
N ALA A 26 -10.08 17.24 -3.26
CA ALA A 26 -10.47 15.84 -3.09
C ALA A 26 -10.54 15.11 -4.45
N LYS A 27 -11.07 15.75 -5.49
CA LYS A 27 -11.12 15.20 -6.86
C LYS A 27 -9.72 15.01 -7.44
N LEU A 28 -8.84 16.00 -7.32
CA LEU A 28 -7.45 15.89 -7.76
C LEU A 28 -6.70 14.79 -7.00
N ALA A 29 -6.95 14.62 -5.71
CA ALA A 29 -6.37 13.52 -4.94
C ALA A 29 -6.88 12.15 -5.43
N ASP A 30 -8.17 12.03 -5.77
CA ASP A 30 -8.72 10.82 -6.37
C ASP A 30 -8.04 10.50 -7.72
N GLU A 31 -7.82 11.50 -8.57
CA GLU A 31 -7.12 11.35 -9.85
C GLU A 31 -5.67 10.91 -9.67
N VAL A 32 -4.93 11.59 -8.79
CA VAL A 32 -3.51 11.27 -8.50
C VAL A 32 -3.37 9.85 -7.95
N LEU A 33 -4.28 9.39 -7.10
CA LEU A 33 -4.29 8.02 -6.58
C LEU A 33 -4.54 6.95 -7.66
N GLN A 34 -5.11 7.32 -8.81
CA GLN A 34 -5.33 6.39 -9.93
C GLN A 34 -4.15 6.28 -10.90
N VAL A 35 -3.19 7.22 -10.83
CA VAL A 35 -2.00 7.23 -11.69
C VAL A 35 -1.14 5.99 -11.40
N PRO A 36 -0.54 5.34 -12.43
CA PRO A 36 0.21 4.10 -12.26
C PRO A 36 1.27 4.14 -11.15
N VAL A 37 1.99 5.27 -11.03
CA VAL A 37 3.04 5.45 -10.02
C VAL A 37 2.49 5.35 -8.59
N TYR A 38 1.30 5.90 -8.34
CA TYR A 38 0.68 5.81 -7.01
C TYR A 38 0.04 4.45 -6.75
N LYS A 39 -0.44 3.76 -7.80
CA LYS A 39 -0.91 2.38 -7.70
C LYS A 39 0.23 1.47 -7.27
N ASP A 40 1.34 1.49 -7.99
CA ASP A 40 2.54 0.71 -7.64
C ASP A 40 2.99 1.03 -6.22
N ARG A 41 3.09 2.33 -5.87
CA ARG A 41 3.46 2.74 -4.51
C ARG A 41 2.53 2.18 -3.45
N LEU A 42 1.22 2.16 -3.69
CA LEU A 42 0.25 1.61 -2.76
C LEU A 42 0.41 0.10 -2.57
N GLU A 43 0.75 -0.62 -3.63
CA GLU A 43 1.02 -2.05 -3.54
C GLU A 43 2.32 -2.33 -2.78
N TRP A 44 3.37 -1.55 -3.03
CA TRP A 44 4.63 -1.64 -2.28
C TRP A 44 4.46 -1.31 -0.80
N GLU A 45 3.71 -0.27 -0.47
CA GLU A 45 3.38 0.07 0.93
C GLU A 45 2.55 -1.02 1.61
N LEU A 46 1.68 -1.73 0.87
CA LEU A 46 0.95 -2.88 1.39
C LEU A 46 1.89 -4.06 1.67
N ALA A 47 2.78 -4.38 0.73
CA ALA A 47 3.78 -5.43 0.90
C ALA A 47 4.71 -5.14 2.08
N GLU A 48 5.21 -3.90 2.19
CA GLU A 48 6.03 -3.44 3.32
C GLU A 48 5.30 -3.60 4.65
N LYS A 49 4.01 -3.27 4.70
CA LYS A 49 3.20 -3.38 5.91
C LYS A 49 2.97 -4.84 6.34
N ILE A 50 2.81 -5.75 5.38
CA ILE A 50 2.70 -7.19 5.64
C ILE A 50 4.05 -7.73 6.15
N LEU A 51 5.15 -7.36 5.49
CA LEU A 51 6.51 -7.78 5.86
C LEU A 51 6.93 -7.28 7.26
N THR A 52 6.66 -6.01 7.55
CA THR A 52 6.99 -5.38 8.83
C THR A 52 6.02 -5.83 9.94
N GLY A 53 4.89 -6.42 9.57
CA GLY A 53 3.81 -6.76 10.48
C GLY A 53 3.11 -5.55 11.07
N ASP A 54 3.26 -4.34 10.52
CA ASP A 54 2.72 -3.12 11.14
C ASP A 54 1.18 -3.10 11.23
N ASP A 55 0.49 -3.93 10.42
CA ASP A 55 -0.96 -4.16 10.54
C ASP A 55 -1.36 -5.01 11.76
N CYS A 56 -0.40 -5.72 12.39
CA CYS A 56 -0.63 -6.56 13.58
C CYS A 56 -0.86 -5.75 14.86
N ILE A 57 -0.47 -4.47 14.88
CA ILE A 57 -0.52 -3.63 16.08
C ILE A 57 -1.95 -3.15 16.37
N ASN A 58 -2.79 -3.00 15.35
CA ASN A 58 -4.14 -2.41 15.48
C ASN A 58 -5.30 -3.39 15.24
N LYS A 59 -5.05 -4.58 14.72
CA LYS A 59 -6.04 -5.65 14.60
C LYS A 59 -5.41 -6.93 15.11
N THR A 60 -6.14 -7.66 15.93
CA THR A 60 -5.81 -9.02 16.38
C THR A 60 -5.63 -9.93 15.17
N CYS A 61 -4.46 -9.89 14.52
CA CYS A 61 -4.14 -10.82 13.47
C CYS A 61 -3.71 -12.12 14.17
N SER A 62 -4.53 -13.15 14.00
CA SER A 62 -4.01 -14.50 14.16
C SER A 62 -2.86 -14.62 13.17
N THR A 63 -1.64 -14.86 13.66
CA THR A 63 -0.41 -15.06 12.90
C THR A 63 -0.54 -16.14 11.80
N ARG A 64 -1.65 -16.87 11.79
CA ARG A 64 -1.99 -17.98 10.91
C ARG A 64 -2.25 -17.59 9.45
N ASN A 65 -2.51 -16.31 9.14
CA ASN A 65 -2.75 -15.85 7.76
C ASN A 65 -1.66 -14.96 7.15
N LEU A 66 -0.67 -14.50 7.92
CA LEU A 66 0.37 -13.59 7.39
C LEU A 66 1.28 -14.29 6.37
N VAL A 67 1.63 -15.55 6.61
CA VAL A 67 2.47 -16.34 5.69
C VAL A 67 1.74 -16.62 4.38
N SER A 68 0.43 -16.88 4.41
CA SER A 68 -0.36 -17.06 3.19
C SER A 68 -0.52 -15.76 2.40
N ASP A 69 -0.73 -14.63 3.10
CA ASP A 69 -0.85 -13.32 2.46
C ASP A 69 0.49 -12.91 1.82
N LEU A 70 1.62 -13.22 2.49
CA LEU A 70 2.96 -13.00 1.97
C LEU A 70 3.25 -13.86 0.74
N LEU A 71 2.79 -15.12 0.73
CA LEU A 71 2.94 -16.03 -0.40
C LEU A 71 2.12 -15.57 -1.63
N ASP A 72 0.92 -15.04 -1.42
CA ASP A 72 0.11 -14.47 -2.50
C ASP A 72 0.80 -13.24 -3.11
N VAL A 73 1.35 -12.36 -2.27
CA VAL A 73 2.15 -11.22 -2.70
C VAL A 73 3.39 -11.68 -3.48
N SER A 74 4.15 -12.64 -2.96
CA SER A 74 5.37 -13.11 -3.61
C SER A 74 5.11 -13.71 -4.99
N VAL A 75 4.01 -14.47 -5.15
CA VAL A 75 3.58 -15.00 -6.46
C VAL A 75 3.13 -13.88 -7.40
N ARG A 76 2.35 -12.91 -6.91
CA ARG A 76 1.88 -11.77 -7.72
C ARG A 76 3.01 -10.92 -8.27
N PHE A 77 4.08 -10.74 -7.48
CA PHE A 77 5.24 -9.96 -7.86
C PHE A 77 6.37 -10.78 -8.50
N GLY A 78 6.19 -12.09 -8.67
CA GLY A 78 7.16 -12.98 -9.32
C GLY A 78 8.47 -13.10 -8.53
N TRP A 79 8.40 -13.09 -7.20
CA TRP A 79 9.57 -13.32 -6.36
C TRP A 79 10.00 -14.78 -6.46
N ASP A 80 11.29 -15.01 -6.64
CA ASP A 80 11.84 -16.35 -6.61
C ASP A 80 11.91 -16.83 -5.15
N ASN A 81 10.88 -17.57 -4.73
CA ASN A 81 10.81 -18.14 -3.38
C ASN A 81 11.66 -19.42 -3.25
N ASP A 82 12.11 -19.97 -4.38
CA ASP A 82 12.85 -21.23 -4.47
C ASP A 82 14.36 -21.00 -4.71
N ASP A 83 14.83 -19.76 -4.62
CA ASP A 83 16.23 -19.35 -4.61
C ASP A 83 16.97 -20.00 -3.42
N LYS A 84 17.31 -21.28 -3.60
CA LYS A 84 18.28 -21.97 -2.78
C LYS A 84 19.64 -21.51 -3.26
N TRP A 85 20.26 -20.62 -2.48
CA TRP A 85 21.68 -20.31 -2.61
C TRP A 85 22.42 -21.65 -2.76
N LEU A 86 23.03 -21.85 -3.92
CA LEU A 86 23.77 -23.06 -4.27
C LEU A 86 24.77 -23.36 -3.14
N GLU A 87 24.55 -24.45 -2.41
CA GLU A 87 25.51 -25.07 -1.49
C GLU A 87 25.67 -26.55 -1.84
#